data_AF-D2RTI5-F1
#
_entry.id   AF-D2RTI5-F1
#
_cell.length_a   1.000
_cell.length_b   1.000
_cell.length_c   1.000
_cell.angle_alpha   90.00
_cell.angle_beta   90.00
_cell.angle_gamma   90.00
#
_symmetry.space_group_name_H-M   'P 1'
#
loop_
_entity.id
_entity.type
_entity.pdbx_description
1 polymer ?
#
loop_
_entity_poly.entity_id
_entity_poly.type
_entity_poly.pdbx_seq_one_letter_code
_entity_poly.pdbx_strand_id
1 'polypeptide(L)'
;MDEDVSADANDAETIQWRRDASTSRAVRLLWSLGVGTFFATASIVVFWRLYDLARQAGAGGLIVALFAALVVTVLAVATVGDTERHLATLTGPLPVDAPSGRGLERAVDAALGTIAMLAVMGSLMAVGRVVSQRELLAVGAGPFTGLAALLVPLALVALVLASFLRSVGALDPEEGTIYLYNPDQAIDLAVIRDASSRRVGDAAIVTLEYAQPDGQYVPGPRRIVMPPEVAREVESLLERRASAQ
;
A
#
# COMPACT_ATOMS: atom_id res chain seq x y z
N MET A 1 -21.90 -10.53 -42.37
CA MET A 1 -21.20 -11.77 -41.97
C MET A 1 -20.10 -11.34 -41.03
N ASP A 2 -19.94 -12.12 -39.96
CA ASP A 2 -19.09 -11.92 -38.77
C ASP A 2 -19.87 -11.20 -37.64
N GLU A 3 -20.90 -11.86 -37.10
CA GLU A 3 -20.86 -12.71 -35.88
C GLU A 3 -20.57 -11.89 -34.61
N ASP A 4 -21.65 -11.30 -34.08
CA ASP A 4 -21.79 -10.99 -32.66
C ASP A 4 -21.61 -12.29 -31.88
N VAL A 5 -20.43 -12.49 -31.31
CA VAL A 5 -20.22 -13.52 -30.28
C VAL A 5 -20.98 -13.04 -29.04
N SER A 6 -22.23 -13.46 -28.94
CA SER A 6 -23.00 -13.43 -27.71
C SER A 6 -22.21 -14.15 -26.64
N ALA A 7 -21.71 -13.41 -25.64
CA ALA A 7 -21.11 -13.97 -24.44
C ALA A 7 -22.14 -14.88 -23.76
N ASP A 8 -21.97 -16.18 -23.94
CA ASP A 8 -22.75 -17.20 -23.26
C ASP A 8 -22.46 -17.08 -21.76
N ALA A 9 -23.49 -16.77 -20.99
CA ALA A 9 -23.41 -16.50 -19.55
C ALA A 9 -23.33 -17.80 -18.72
N ASN A 10 -22.56 -18.80 -19.18
CA ASN A 10 -22.49 -20.11 -18.52
C ASN A 10 -21.12 -20.80 -18.54
N ASP A 11 -20.04 -20.08 -18.87
CA ASP A 11 -18.66 -20.57 -18.76
C ASP A 11 -18.05 -20.18 -17.41
N ALA A 12 -17.22 -21.03 -16.81
CA ALA A 12 -16.67 -20.82 -15.48
C ALA A 12 -15.62 -19.69 -15.52
N GLU A 13 -16.09 -18.46 -15.35
CA GLU A 13 -15.35 -17.21 -15.53
C GLU A 13 -13.98 -17.22 -14.81
N THR A 14 -12.89 -17.03 -15.57
CA THR A 14 -11.52 -16.92 -15.07
C THR A 14 -11.44 -15.91 -13.91
N ILE A 15 -11.02 -16.36 -12.74
CA ILE A 15 -10.99 -15.52 -11.53
C ILE A 15 -9.71 -14.69 -11.52
N GLN A 16 -9.79 -13.46 -12.01
CA GLN A 16 -8.69 -12.49 -11.93
C GLN A 16 -8.62 -11.86 -10.53
N TRP A 17 -7.42 -11.78 -9.95
CA TRP A 17 -7.21 -11.05 -8.71
C TRP A 17 -6.09 -10.03 -8.79
N ARG A 18 -6.34 -8.90 -8.13
CA ARG A 18 -5.37 -7.83 -7.95
C ARG A 18 -5.38 -7.37 -6.51
N ARG A 19 -4.34 -7.72 -5.77
CA ARG A 19 -4.03 -7.24 -4.43
C ARG A 19 -3.03 -6.08 -4.56
N ASP A 20 -3.54 -4.87 -4.39
CA ASP A 20 -2.77 -3.62 -4.41
C ASP A 20 -3.29 -2.70 -3.29
N ALA A 21 -2.71 -1.53 -3.10
CA ALA A 21 -3.15 -0.55 -2.10
C ALA A 21 -4.64 -0.18 -2.21
N SER A 22 -5.27 -0.36 -3.37
CA SER A 22 -6.70 -0.11 -3.59
C SER A 22 -7.61 -1.23 -3.08
N THR A 23 -7.11 -2.46 -2.93
CA THR A 23 -7.91 -3.64 -2.56
C THR A 23 -7.54 -4.23 -1.20
N SER A 24 -6.37 -3.89 -0.66
CA SER A 24 -5.94 -4.32 0.68
C SER A 24 -5.66 -3.15 1.61
N ARG A 25 -6.32 -3.12 2.77
CA ARG A 25 -6.09 -2.09 3.81
C ARG A 25 -4.69 -2.18 4.37
N ALA A 26 -4.14 -3.38 4.54
CA ALA A 26 -2.80 -3.58 5.07
C ALA A 26 -1.73 -3.02 4.11
N VAL A 27 -1.85 -3.32 2.80
CA VAL A 27 -0.96 -2.78 1.77
C VAL A 27 -1.10 -1.26 1.71
N ARG A 28 -2.33 -0.74 1.77
CA ARG A 28 -2.60 0.70 1.78
C ARG A 28 -1.92 1.41 2.96
N LEU A 29 -2.06 0.88 4.17
CA LEU A 29 -1.47 1.45 5.39
C LEU A 29 0.06 1.38 5.38
N LEU A 30 0.65 0.25 4.97
CA LEU A 30 2.10 0.12 4.86
C LEU A 30 2.66 1.08 3.81
N TRP A 31 1.97 1.20 2.67
CA TRP A 31 2.35 2.12 1.62
C TRP A 31 2.19 3.58 2.06
N SER A 32 1.06 3.95 2.66
CA SER A 32 0.80 5.32 3.14
C SER A 32 1.73 5.70 4.28
N LEU A 33 2.09 4.77 5.17
CA LEU A 33 3.10 4.98 6.21
C LEU A 33 4.46 5.23 5.58
N GLY A 34 4.85 4.39 4.63
CA GLY A 34 6.12 4.48 3.92
C GLY A 34 6.29 5.80 3.17
N VAL A 35 5.39 6.07 2.22
CA VAL A 35 5.37 7.28 1.40
C VAL A 35 5.15 8.51 2.28
N GLY A 36 4.21 8.42 3.23
CA GLY A 36 3.90 9.49 4.16
C GLY A 36 5.11 9.93 4.98
N THR A 37 5.87 8.98 5.53
CA THR A 37 7.10 9.28 6.30
C THR A 37 8.15 9.98 5.45
N PHE A 38 8.33 9.55 4.20
CA PHE A 38 9.29 10.17 3.28
C PHE A 38 8.93 11.64 3.01
N PHE A 39 7.67 11.90 2.63
CA PHE A 39 7.20 13.26 2.41
C PHE A 39 7.18 14.10 3.69
N ALA A 40 6.88 13.50 4.84
CA ALA A 40 6.93 14.19 6.13
C ALA A 40 8.35 14.64 6.44
N THR A 41 9.34 13.76 6.24
CA THR A 41 10.75 14.07 6.45
C THR A 41 11.21 15.20 5.52
N ALA A 42 10.92 15.10 4.22
CA ALA A 42 11.23 16.15 3.25
C ALA A 42 10.57 17.49 3.62
N SER A 43 9.29 17.45 4.00
CA SER A 43 8.53 18.63 4.41
C SER A 43 9.14 19.27 5.66
N ILE A 44 9.49 18.49 6.69
CA ILE A 44 10.14 18.99 7.91
C ILE A 44 11.42 19.75 7.55
N VAL A 45 12.29 19.17 6.71
CA VAL A 45 13.55 19.80 6.31
C VAL A 45 13.30 21.10 5.55
N VAL A 46 12.42 21.08 4.54
CA VAL A 46 12.12 22.25 3.71
C VAL A 46 11.47 23.36 4.54
N PHE A 47 10.41 23.05 5.30
CA PHE A 47 9.71 24.05 6.12
C PHE A 47 10.58 24.60 7.23
N TRP A 48 11.44 23.79 7.83
CA TRP A 48 12.38 24.28 8.83
C TRP A 48 13.36 25.29 8.23
N ARG A 49 13.90 25.01 7.03
CA ARG A 49 14.77 25.95 6.32
C ARG A 49 14.06 27.23 5.93
N LEU A 50 12.84 27.14 5.40
CA LEU A 50 12.03 28.32 5.06
C LEU A 50 11.68 29.15 6.29
N TYR A 51 11.31 28.49 7.39
CA TYR A 51 11.02 29.15 8.65
C TYR A 51 12.23 29.89 9.19
N ASP A 52 13.42 29.26 9.17
CA ASP A 52 14.66 29.87 9.65
C ASP A 52 15.04 31.12 8.85
N LEU A 53 14.93 31.06 7.52
CA LEU A 53 15.13 32.22 6.64
C LEU A 53 14.09 33.32 6.91
N ALA A 54 12.81 32.98 7.00
CA ALA A 54 11.75 33.96 7.24
C ALA A 54 11.87 34.59 8.63
N ARG A 55 12.33 33.83 9.63
CA ARG A 55 12.56 34.33 10.99
C ARG A 55 13.62 35.43 11.03
N GLN A 56 14.67 35.32 10.20
CA GLN A 56 15.70 36.36 10.09
C GLN A 56 15.12 37.69 9.58
N ALA A 57 14.06 37.63 8.77
CA ALA A 57 13.32 38.80 8.27
C ALA A 57 12.10 39.19 9.12
N GLY A 58 11.88 38.58 10.30
CA GLY A 58 10.71 38.82 11.15
C GLY A 58 9.40 38.22 10.63
N ALA A 59 9.42 37.48 9.51
CA ALA A 59 8.26 36.88 8.85
C ALA A 59 8.01 35.41 9.23
N GLY A 60 8.65 34.90 10.28
CA GLY A 60 8.53 33.47 10.67
C GLY A 60 7.10 33.00 10.93
N GLY A 61 6.22 33.88 11.45
CA GLY A 61 4.80 33.57 11.66
C GLY A 61 4.02 33.30 10.37
N LEU A 62 4.39 33.96 9.27
CA LEU A 62 3.75 33.76 7.97
C LEU A 62 3.95 32.32 7.45
N ILE A 63 5.17 31.79 7.60
CA ILE A 63 5.49 30.41 7.18
C ILE A 63 4.70 29.39 7.99
N VAL A 64 4.55 29.61 9.30
CA VAL A 64 3.74 28.74 10.16
C VAL A 64 2.28 28.77 9.76
N ALA A 65 1.72 29.96 9.50
CA ALA A 65 0.33 30.11 9.06
C ALA A 65 0.09 29.46 7.69
N LEU A 66 1.01 29.64 6.74
CA LEU A 66 0.96 29.01 5.41
C LEU A 66 0.98 27.48 5.53
N PHE A 67 1.87 26.93 6.35
CA PHE A 67 1.95 25.50 6.58
C PHE A 67 0.66 24.95 7.21
N ALA A 68 0.14 25.63 8.23
CA ALA A 68 -1.12 25.26 8.87
C ALA A 68 -2.29 25.29 7.88
N ALA A 69 -2.38 26.33 7.05
CA ALA A 69 -3.39 26.44 6.00
C ALA A 69 -3.30 25.28 4.99
N LEU A 70 -2.09 24.88 4.59
CA LEU A 70 -1.88 23.75 3.70
C LEU A 70 -2.37 22.42 4.32
N VAL A 71 -2.03 22.16 5.59
CA VAL A 71 -2.50 20.97 6.31
C VAL A 71 -4.02 20.96 6.42
N VAL A 72 -4.64 22.07 6.82
CA VAL A 72 -6.10 22.19 6.93
C VAL A 72 -6.77 21.97 5.58
N THR A 73 -6.19 22.49 4.50
CA THR A 73 -6.72 22.31 3.14
C THR A 73 -6.73 20.84 2.74
N VAL A 74 -5.63 20.12 2.96
CA VAL A 74 -5.55 18.68 2.66
C VAL A 74 -6.57 17.89 3.49
N LEU A 75 -6.71 18.19 4.78
CA LEU A 75 -7.70 17.53 5.65
C LEU A 75 -9.15 17.83 5.23
N ALA A 76 -9.44 19.06 4.82
CA ALA A 76 -10.75 19.44 4.29
C ALA A 76 -11.05 18.66 3.00
N VAL A 77 -10.09 18.58 2.07
CA VAL A 77 -10.25 17.84 0.81
C VAL A 77 -10.43 16.35 1.07
N ALA A 78 -9.68 15.78 2.02
CA ALA A 78 -9.76 14.35 2.35
C ALA A 78 -11.05 13.94 3.11
N THR A 79 -11.73 14.89 3.77
CA THR A 79 -12.98 14.61 4.51
C THR A 79 -14.23 14.79 3.66
N VAL A 80 -14.15 15.57 2.59
CA VAL A 80 -15.24 15.71 1.62
C VAL A 80 -15.27 14.48 0.73
N GLY A 81 -16.31 13.65 0.86
CA GLY A 81 -16.48 12.40 0.10
C GLY A 81 -16.64 12.55 -1.43
N ASP A 82 -16.52 13.78 -1.95
CA ASP A 82 -16.66 14.17 -3.37
C ASP A 82 -15.38 14.88 -3.86
N THR A 83 -14.22 14.32 -3.51
CA THR A 83 -12.88 14.89 -3.73
C THR A 83 -12.60 15.17 -5.21
N GLU A 84 -13.07 14.30 -6.11
CA GLU A 84 -12.90 14.45 -7.56
C GLU A 84 -13.60 15.70 -8.11
N ARG A 85 -14.84 15.96 -7.68
CA ARG A 85 -15.61 17.14 -8.12
C ARG A 85 -14.99 18.44 -7.62
N HIS A 86 -14.51 18.46 -6.38
CA HIS A 86 -13.85 19.64 -5.82
C HIS A 86 -12.52 19.94 -6.54
N LEU A 87 -11.71 18.90 -6.83
CA LEU A 87 -10.47 19.08 -7.57
C LEU A 87 -10.71 19.50 -9.01
N ALA A 88 -11.69 18.91 -9.70
CA ALA A 88 -12.08 19.33 -11.04
C ALA A 88 -12.52 20.81 -11.09
N THR A 89 -13.18 21.29 -10.04
CA THR A 89 -13.57 22.70 -9.93
C THR A 89 -12.36 23.63 -9.73
N LEU A 90 -11.36 23.20 -8.95
CA LEU A 90 -10.14 23.98 -8.68
C LEU A 90 -9.12 23.93 -9.83
N THR A 91 -9.08 22.83 -10.58
CA THR A 91 -8.13 22.60 -11.69
C THR A 91 -8.72 22.90 -13.06
N GLY A 92 -10.04 23.04 -13.19
CA GLY A 92 -10.70 23.48 -14.43
C GLY A 92 -10.12 24.73 -15.11
N PRO A 93 -9.59 25.74 -14.39
CA PRO A 93 -8.90 26.88 -15.01
C PRO A 93 -7.38 26.68 -15.24
N LEU A 94 -6.80 25.57 -14.78
CA LEU A 94 -5.37 25.28 -14.90
C LEU A 94 -5.11 24.28 -16.05
N PRO A 95 -4.05 24.44 -16.85
CA PRO A 95 -3.69 23.52 -17.93
C PRO A 95 -2.96 22.29 -17.35
N VAL A 96 -3.57 21.65 -16.37
CA VAL A 96 -3.01 20.49 -15.68
C VAL A 96 -4.13 19.46 -15.53
N ASP A 97 -3.91 18.25 -16.04
CA ASP A 97 -4.87 17.17 -15.90
C ASP A 97 -5.08 16.86 -14.41
N ALA A 98 -6.32 16.97 -13.95
CA ALA A 98 -6.69 16.63 -12.59
C ALA A 98 -6.46 15.11 -12.39
N PRO A 99 -5.73 14.70 -11.33
CA PRO A 99 -5.65 13.28 -11.00
C PRO A 99 -7.06 12.75 -10.73
N SER A 100 -7.46 11.70 -11.46
CA SER A 100 -8.78 11.05 -11.32
C SER A 100 -8.65 9.57 -10.96
N GLY A 101 -9.71 9.01 -10.37
CA GLY A 101 -9.80 7.61 -9.97
C GLY A 101 -8.68 7.17 -9.03
N ARG A 102 -8.03 6.05 -9.34
CA ARG A 102 -7.01 5.41 -8.48
C ARG A 102 -5.78 6.28 -8.21
N GLY A 103 -5.47 7.22 -9.09
CA GLY A 103 -4.35 8.16 -8.90
C GLY A 103 -4.63 9.15 -7.77
N LEU A 104 -5.88 9.63 -7.70
CA LEU A 104 -6.32 10.55 -6.66
C LEU A 104 -6.38 9.87 -5.29
N GLU A 105 -6.96 8.67 -5.21
CA GLU A 105 -7.02 7.90 -3.95
C GLU A 105 -5.62 7.71 -3.35
N ARG A 106 -4.63 7.33 -4.19
CA ARG A 106 -3.24 7.22 -3.77
C ARG A 106 -2.63 8.54 -3.32
N ALA A 107 -2.94 9.65 -4.00
CA ALA A 107 -2.45 10.96 -3.61
C ALA A 107 -3.02 11.39 -2.25
N VAL A 108 -4.31 11.15 -2.01
CA VAL A 108 -4.98 11.40 -0.72
C VAL A 108 -4.39 10.53 0.38
N ASP A 109 -4.22 9.23 0.14
CA ASP A 109 -3.61 8.30 1.11
C ASP A 109 -2.17 8.72 1.48
N ALA A 110 -1.38 9.13 0.48
CA ALA A 110 -0.03 9.63 0.69
C ALA A 110 -0.04 10.93 1.53
N ALA A 111 -0.91 11.88 1.18
CA ALA A 111 -1.01 13.17 1.87
C ALA A 111 -1.48 13.00 3.33
N LEU A 112 -2.46 12.12 3.59
CA LEU A 112 -2.89 11.77 4.93
C LEU A 112 -1.77 11.08 5.72
N GLY A 113 -1.05 10.14 5.10
CA GLY A 113 0.14 9.53 5.69
C GLY A 113 1.21 10.56 6.05
N THR A 114 1.44 11.55 5.18
CA THR A 114 2.37 12.66 5.43
C THR A 114 1.96 13.48 6.64
N ILE A 115 0.69 13.88 6.73
CA ILE A 115 0.19 14.67 7.86
C ILE A 115 0.29 13.89 9.18
N ALA A 116 -0.08 12.60 9.16
CA ALA A 116 0.04 11.74 10.33
C ALA A 116 1.50 11.65 10.80
N MET A 117 2.44 11.42 9.88
CA MET A 117 3.86 11.31 10.23
C MET A 117 4.49 12.65 10.62
N LEU A 118 4.02 13.77 10.05
CA LEU A 118 4.38 15.12 10.51
C LEU A 118 3.97 15.33 11.97
N ALA A 119 2.76 14.92 12.35
CA ALA A 119 2.30 15.02 13.72
C ALA A 119 3.11 14.13 14.67
N VAL A 120 3.42 12.89 14.28
CA VAL A 120 4.23 11.96 15.09
C VAL A 120 5.67 12.46 15.25
N MET A 121 6.36 12.75 14.15
CA MET A 121 7.75 13.22 14.20
C MET A 121 7.85 14.59 14.87
N GLY A 122 6.95 15.51 14.53
CA GLY A 122 6.90 16.85 15.10
C GLY A 122 6.61 16.84 16.61
N SER A 123 5.69 15.99 17.07
CA SER A 123 5.40 15.84 18.51
C SER A 123 6.59 15.26 19.27
N LEU A 124 7.27 14.23 18.73
CA LEU A 124 8.51 13.71 19.31
C LEU A 124 9.56 14.82 19.47
N MET A 125 9.81 15.59 18.41
CA MET A 125 10.77 16.69 18.45
C MET A 125 10.37 17.78 19.47
N ALA A 126 9.09 18.14 19.52
CA ALA A 126 8.56 19.14 20.46
C ALA A 126 8.68 18.67 21.92
N VAL A 127 8.31 17.41 22.21
CA VAL A 127 8.46 16.81 23.55
C VAL A 127 9.92 16.78 23.95
N GLY A 128 10.82 16.34 23.05
CA GLY A 128 12.25 16.34 23.31
C GLY A 128 12.79 17.72 23.66
N ARG A 129 12.31 18.77 22.97
CA ARG A 129 12.66 20.15 23.28
C ARG A 129 12.16 20.58 24.66
N VAL A 130 10.91 20.28 25.02
CA VAL A 130 10.34 20.63 26.34
C VAL A 130 11.09 19.92 27.47
N VAL A 131 11.36 18.62 27.30
CA VAL A 131 12.11 17.82 28.27
C VAL A 131 13.52 18.38 28.47
N SER A 132 14.19 18.76 27.38
CA SER A 132 15.53 19.35 27.44
C SER A 132 15.54 20.74 28.07
N GLN A 133 14.54 21.58 27.80
CA GLN A 133 14.45 22.93 28.39
C GLN A 133 14.16 22.93 29.88
N ARG A 134 13.48 21.88 30.36
CA ARG A 134 13.11 21.72 31.78
C ARG A 134 14.08 20.82 32.55
N GLU A 135 15.18 20.40 31.92
CA GLU A 135 16.18 19.46 32.47
C GLU A 135 15.55 18.18 33.06
N LEU A 136 14.40 17.75 32.52
CA LEU A 136 13.61 16.65 33.09
C LEU A 136 14.28 15.28 32.92
N LEU A 137 15.21 15.16 31.97
CA LEU A 137 16.02 13.97 31.73
C LEU A 137 17.47 14.40 31.51
N ALA A 138 18.40 13.70 32.18
CA ALA A 138 19.85 13.93 32.03
C ALA A 138 20.36 13.72 30.59
N VAL A 139 19.59 13.02 29.76
CA VAL A 139 19.94 12.66 28.38
C VAL A 139 19.50 13.74 27.35
N GLY A 140 18.75 14.77 27.77
CA GLY A 140 18.30 15.85 26.90
C GLY A 140 17.34 15.43 25.78
N ALA A 141 17.32 16.18 24.66
CA ALA A 141 16.41 15.95 23.52
C ALA A 141 16.83 14.80 22.59
N GLY A 142 18.02 14.24 22.77
CA GLY A 142 18.64 13.24 21.88
C GLY A 142 17.77 12.01 21.59
N PRO A 143 17.17 11.35 22.61
CA PRO A 143 16.37 10.14 22.41
C PRO A 143 15.14 10.36 21.52
N PHE A 144 14.47 11.49 21.65
CA PHE A 144 13.27 11.80 20.87
C PHE A 144 13.58 12.08 19.40
N THR A 145 14.68 12.79 19.15
CA THR A 145 15.18 13.04 17.79
C THR A 145 15.67 11.74 17.15
N GLY A 146 16.34 10.88 17.92
CA GLY A 146 16.74 9.55 17.49
C GLY A 146 15.56 8.65 17.13
N LEU A 147 14.50 8.65 17.95
CA LEU A 147 13.26 7.93 17.65
C LEU A 147 12.60 8.44 16.36
N ALA A 148 12.51 9.77 16.19
CA ALA A 148 11.99 10.34 14.95
C ALA A 148 12.83 9.93 13.73
N ALA A 149 14.16 9.88 13.86
CA ALA A 149 15.05 9.44 12.80
C ALA A 149 14.89 7.94 12.48
N LEU A 150 14.63 7.09 13.49
CA LEU A 150 14.38 5.65 13.32
C LEU A 150 13.08 5.34 12.55
N LEU A 151 12.13 6.28 12.49
CA LEU A 151 10.92 6.12 11.67
C LEU A 151 11.24 6.07 10.17
N VAL A 152 12.34 6.69 9.73
CA VAL A 152 12.75 6.71 8.32
C VAL A 152 13.14 5.31 7.80
N PRO A 153 14.09 4.57 8.41
CA PRO A 153 14.39 3.21 7.97
C PRO A 153 13.19 2.27 8.17
N LEU A 154 12.37 2.46 9.22
CA LEU A 154 11.15 1.67 9.41
C LEU A 154 10.14 1.88 8.27
N ALA A 155 10.02 3.11 7.77
CA ALA A 155 9.19 3.43 6.62
C ALA A 155 9.68 2.76 5.33
N LEU A 156 11.00 2.64 5.14
CA LEU A 156 11.55 1.87 4.02
C LEU A 156 11.18 0.39 4.12
N VAL A 157 11.28 -0.20 5.31
CA VAL A 157 10.82 -1.58 5.54
C VAL A 157 9.33 -1.72 5.24
N ALA A 158 8.51 -0.77 5.67
CA ALA A 158 7.08 -0.75 5.38
C ALA A 158 6.79 -0.71 3.86
N LEU A 159 7.53 0.10 3.10
CA LEU A 159 7.42 0.14 1.63
C LEU A 159 7.80 -1.19 0.99
N VAL A 160 8.90 -1.79 1.43
CA VAL A 160 9.34 -3.10 0.93
C VAL A 160 8.28 -4.16 1.22
N LEU A 161 7.74 -4.20 2.43
CA LEU A 161 6.65 -5.11 2.79
C LEU A 161 5.38 -4.85 1.95
N ALA A 162 5.01 -3.59 1.72
CA ALA A 162 3.88 -3.24 0.86
C ALA A 162 4.10 -3.77 -0.57
N SER A 163 5.32 -3.69 -1.09
CA SER A 163 5.67 -4.21 -2.42
C SER A 163 5.56 -5.74 -2.47
N PHE A 164 6.03 -6.46 -1.46
CA PHE A 164 5.92 -7.92 -1.40
C PHE A 164 4.49 -8.41 -1.20
N LEU A 165 3.66 -7.64 -0.49
CA LEU A 165 2.25 -7.95 -0.27
C LEU A 165 1.37 -7.62 -1.48
N ARG A 166 1.91 -6.90 -2.47
CA ARG A 166 1.26 -6.67 -3.75
C ARG A 166 1.29 -7.97 -4.54
N SER A 167 0.12 -8.47 -4.90
CA SER A 167 -0.01 -9.73 -5.63
C SER A 167 -1.02 -9.54 -6.75
N VAL A 168 -0.68 -10.00 -7.94
CA VAL A 168 -1.55 -9.94 -9.11
C VAL A 168 -1.46 -11.29 -9.82
N GLY A 169 -2.59 -11.83 -10.22
CA GLY A 169 -2.65 -13.09 -10.96
C GLY A 169 -4.07 -13.42 -11.41
N ALA A 170 -4.22 -14.54 -12.09
CA ALA A 170 -5.50 -15.09 -12.52
C ALA A 170 -5.53 -16.59 -12.24
N LEU A 171 -6.68 -17.08 -11.80
CA LEU A 171 -6.96 -18.51 -11.65
C LEU A 171 -7.92 -18.88 -12.77
N ASP A 172 -7.50 -19.82 -13.61
CA ASP A 172 -8.37 -20.45 -14.60
C ASP A 172 -8.85 -21.79 -14.02
N PRO A 173 -10.13 -21.90 -13.60
CA PRO A 173 -10.66 -23.14 -13.04
C PRO A 173 -10.81 -24.25 -14.08
N GLU A 174 -10.99 -23.91 -15.35
CA GLU A 174 -11.21 -24.87 -16.44
C GLU A 174 -9.89 -25.48 -16.90
N GLU A 175 -8.88 -24.63 -17.13
CA GLU A 175 -7.51 -25.09 -17.42
C GLU A 175 -6.80 -25.64 -16.19
N GLY A 176 -7.33 -25.39 -14.99
CA GLY A 176 -6.71 -25.75 -13.73
C GLY A 176 -5.32 -25.10 -13.59
N THR A 177 -5.19 -23.83 -13.98
CA THR A 177 -3.89 -23.15 -14.04
C THR A 177 -3.93 -21.82 -13.28
N ILE A 178 -2.88 -21.57 -12.49
CA ILE A 178 -2.66 -20.29 -11.81
C ILE A 178 -1.65 -19.47 -12.61
N TYR A 179 -2.09 -18.35 -13.15
CA TYR A 179 -1.26 -17.36 -13.83
C TYR A 179 -0.79 -16.28 -12.85
N LEU A 180 0.52 -16.11 -12.69
CA LEU A 180 1.11 -15.03 -11.88
C LEU A 180 1.55 -13.87 -12.78
N TYR A 181 1.55 -12.64 -12.24
CA TYR A 181 1.90 -11.40 -12.96
C TYR A 181 3.30 -11.37 -13.58
N ASN A 182 4.19 -12.31 -13.23
CA ASN A 182 5.44 -12.49 -13.96
C ASN A 182 5.14 -13.38 -15.18
N PRO A 183 5.26 -12.88 -16.42
CA PRO A 183 4.65 -13.44 -17.63
C PRO A 183 5.05 -14.89 -17.98
N ASP A 184 6.03 -15.47 -17.28
CA ASP A 184 6.52 -16.83 -17.51
C ASP A 184 6.13 -17.83 -16.40
N GLN A 185 5.32 -17.43 -15.41
CA GLN A 185 4.93 -18.28 -14.27
C GLN A 185 3.46 -18.66 -14.32
N ALA A 186 3.14 -19.65 -15.15
CA ALA A 186 1.92 -20.45 -15.06
C ALA A 186 2.19 -21.67 -14.18
N ILE A 187 1.30 -21.94 -13.23
CA ILE A 187 1.38 -23.10 -12.35
C ILE A 187 0.18 -23.98 -12.66
N ASP A 188 0.45 -25.12 -13.29
CA ASP A 188 -0.55 -26.16 -13.50
C ASP A 188 -0.91 -26.78 -12.13
N LEU A 189 -2.19 -26.77 -11.78
CA LEU A 189 -2.67 -27.40 -10.55
C LEU A 189 -2.46 -28.92 -10.58
N ALA A 190 -2.26 -29.53 -11.74
CA ALA A 190 -1.98 -30.95 -11.88
C ALA A 190 -0.65 -31.39 -11.24
N VAL A 191 0.32 -30.48 -11.15
CA VAL A 191 1.60 -30.76 -10.48
C VAL A 191 1.57 -30.44 -8.98
N ILE A 192 0.42 -30.01 -8.45
CA ILE A 192 0.23 -29.71 -7.04
C ILE A 192 -0.48 -30.88 -6.37
N ARG A 193 0.14 -31.42 -5.32
CA ARG A 193 -0.40 -32.51 -4.50
C ARG A 193 -1.40 -31.99 -3.48
N ASP A 194 -1.03 -30.92 -2.81
CA ASP A 194 -1.82 -30.34 -1.71
C ASP A 194 -1.57 -28.83 -1.61
N ALA A 195 -2.54 -28.11 -1.08
CA ALA A 195 -2.41 -26.71 -0.76
C ALA A 195 -2.98 -26.43 0.62
N SER A 196 -2.25 -25.65 1.41
CA SER A 196 -2.76 -25.15 2.69
C SER A 196 -2.69 -23.64 2.73
N SER A 197 -3.78 -23.01 3.11
CA SER A 197 -3.87 -21.56 3.24
C SER A 197 -3.87 -21.15 4.71
N ARG A 198 -3.13 -20.09 5.00
CA ARG A 198 -3.18 -19.39 6.28
C ARG A 198 -3.65 -17.97 6.05
N ARG A 199 -4.78 -17.60 6.66
CA ARG A 199 -5.29 -16.23 6.60
C ARG A 199 -4.47 -15.30 7.50
N VAL A 200 -4.07 -14.17 6.94
CA VAL A 200 -3.41 -13.06 7.64
C VAL A 200 -4.14 -11.78 7.25
N GLY A 201 -5.09 -11.35 8.09
CA GLY A 201 -5.95 -10.20 7.81
C GLY A 201 -6.82 -10.41 6.57
N ASP A 202 -6.66 -9.52 5.59
CA ASP A 202 -7.34 -9.57 4.28
C ASP A 202 -6.55 -10.40 3.23
N ALA A 203 -5.51 -11.14 3.65
CA ALA A 203 -4.67 -11.98 2.80
C ALA A 203 -4.80 -13.45 3.17
N ALA A 204 -4.54 -14.33 2.21
CA ALA A 204 -4.21 -15.73 2.46
C ALA A 204 -2.80 -16.02 1.91
N ILE A 205 -1.97 -16.62 2.74
CA ILE A 205 -0.70 -17.20 2.34
C ILE A 205 -0.99 -18.66 2.01
N VAL A 206 -0.96 -19.00 0.74
CA VAL A 206 -1.14 -20.36 0.24
C VAL A 206 0.22 -21.02 0.11
N THR A 207 0.42 -22.12 0.84
CA THR A 207 1.59 -22.97 0.73
C THR A 207 1.24 -24.12 -0.22
N LEU A 208 1.97 -24.23 -1.32
CA LEU A 208 1.77 -25.24 -2.35
C LEU A 208 2.76 -26.38 -2.16
N GLU A 209 2.23 -27.60 -2.08
CA GLU A 209 3.02 -28.81 -2.08
C GLU A 209 2.96 -29.46 -3.46
N TYR A 210 4.10 -29.53 -4.13
CA TYR A 210 4.17 -30.08 -5.49
C TYR A 210 4.32 -31.59 -5.43
N ALA A 211 3.61 -32.28 -6.33
CA ALA A 211 3.90 -33.66 -6.66
C ALA A 211 5.33 -33.75 -7.23
N GLN A 212 6.06 -34.81 -6.88
CA GLN A 212 7.35 -35.14 -7.47
C GLN A 212 7.18 -36.37 -8.36
N PRO A 213 6.56 -36.23 -9.55
CA PRO A 213 6.46 -37.33 -10.49
C PRO A 213 7.89 -37.82 -10.80
N ASP A 214 8.09 -39.14 -10.71
CA ASP A 214 9.38 -39.81 -10.94
C ASP A 214 10.54 -39.32 -10.05
N GLY A 215 10.23 -38.75 -8.87
CA GLY A 215 11.22 -38.19 -7.95
C GLY A 215 11.92 -36.93 -8.46
N GLN A 216 11.39 -36.31 -9.52
CA GLN A 216 11.96 -35.09 -10.08
C GLN A 216 11.42 -33.84 -9.37
N TYR A 217 12.31 -32.86 -9.21
CA TYR A 217 11.95 -31.57 -8.63
C TYR A 217 11.17 -30.73 -9.63
N VAL A 218 9.93 -30.37 -9.29
CA VAL A 218 9.13 -29.42 -10.06
C VAL A 218 9.49 -27.98 -9.65
N PRO A 219 9.98 -27.14 -10.57
CA PRO A 219 10.26 -25.74 -10.30
C PRO A 219 8.94 -24.96 -10.14
N GLY A 220 8.86 -24.13 -9.11
CA GLY A 220 7.69 -23.29 -8.89
C GLY A 220 7.67 -22.64 -7.51
N PRO A 221 6.92 -21.54 -7.35
CA PRO A 221 6.77 -20.88 -6.06
C PRO A 221 6.04 -21.80 -5.07
N ARG A 222 6.64 -21.97 -3.89
CA ARG A 222 6.08 -22.80 -2.81
C ARG A 222 5.12 -22.04 -1.92
N ARG A 223 5.14 -20.72 -1.98
CA ARG A 223 4.25 -19.84 -1.23
C ARG A 223 3.78 -18.71 -2.12
N ILE A 224 2.48 -18.52 -2.16
CA ILE A 224 1.83 -17.48 -2.94
C ILE A 224 0.90 -16.70 -2.01
N VAL A 225 0.93 -15.38 -2.12
CA VAL A 225 -0.02 -14.52 -1.41
C VAL A 225 -1.16 -14.20 -2.36
N MET A 226 -2.41 -14.48 -1.96
CA MET A 226 -3.60 -14.20 -2.76
C MET A 226 -4.78 -13.80 -1.85
N PRO A 227 -5.89 -13.27 -2.40
CA PRO A 227 -7.09 -13.02 -1.61
C PRO A 227 -7.65 -14.31 -0.98
N PRO A 228 -8.24 -14.24 0.23
CA PRO A 228 -8.79 -15.41 0.90
C PRO A 228 -9.91 -16.14 0.17
N GLU A 229 -10.56 -15.48 -0.79
CA GLU A 229 -11.61 -16.08 -1.63
C GLU A 229 -10.99 -16.96 -2.70
N VAL A 230 -10.00 -16.43 -3.43
CA VAL A 230 -9.21 -17.19 -4.42
C VAL A 230 -8.48 -18.37 -3.77
N ALA A 231 -7.89 -18.17 -2.58
CA ALA A 231 -7.23 -19.25 -1.86
C ALA A 231 -8.17 -20.43 -1.53
N ARG A 232 -9.42 -20.12 -1.13
CA ARG A 232 -10.44 -21.15 -0.87
C ARG A 232 -10.86 -21.86 -2.15
N GLU A 233 -10.94 -21.14 -3.26
CA GLU A 233 -11.25 -21.77 -4.55
C GLU A 233 -10.14 -22.74 -4.97
N VAL A 234 -8.86 -22.35 -4.85
CA VAL A 234 -7.71 -23.21 -5.14
C VAL A 234 -7.73 -24.48 -4.28
N GLU A 235 -7.95 -24.35 -2.96
CA GLU A 235 -8.08 -25.51 -2.07
C GLU A 235 -9.24 -26.42 -2.50
N SER A 236 -10.41 -25.85 -2.80
CA SER A 236 -11.58 -26.61 -3.22
C SER A 236 -11.40 -27.34 -4.55
N LEU A 237 -10.62 -26.79 -5.49
CA LEU A 237 -10.31 -27.43 -6.77
C LEU A 237 -9.37 -28.62 -6.56
N LEU A 238 -8.39 -28.50 -5.66
CA LEU A 238 -7.49 -29.59 -5.30
C LEU A 238 -8.20 -30.71 -4.52
N GLU A 239 -9.10 -30.37 -3.59
CA GLU A 239 -9.92 -31.35 -2.86
C GLU A 239 -10.88 -32.11 -3.80
N ARG A 240 -11.54 -31.41 -4.73
CA ARG A 240 -12.40 -32.03 -5.76
C ARG A 240 -11.61 -32.99 -6.64
N ARG A 241 -10.36 -32.68 -6.95
CA ARG A 241 -9.47 -33.55 -7.72
C ARG A 241 -9.02 -34.77 -6.91
N ALA A 242 -8.64 -34.59 -5.65
CA ALA A 242 -8.22 -35.69 -4.78
C ALA A 242 -9.36 -36.69 -4.51
N SER A 243 -10.62 -36.24 -4.53
CA SER A 243 -11.80 -37.10 -4.39
C SER A 243 -12.26 -37.76 -5.69
N ALA A 244 -11.76 -37.32 -6.84
CA ALA A 244 -12.04 -37.91 -8.15
C ALA A 244 -11.02 -38.98 -8.59
N GLN A 245 -9.92 -39.16 -7.85
CA GLN A 245 -8.92 -40.22 -8.01
C GLN A 245 -9.21 -41.41 -7.08
#